data_AF-G5AGZ9-F1
#
_entry.id   AF-G5AGZ9-F1
#
_cell.length_a   1.000
_cell.length_b   1.000
_cell.length_c   1.000
_cell.angle_alpha   90.00
_cell.angle_beta   90.00
_cell.angle_gamma   90.00
#
_symmetry.space_group_name_H-M   'P 1'
#
loop_
_entity.id
_entity.type
_entity.pdbx_description
1 polymer ?
#
loop_
_entity_poly.entity_id
_entity_poly.type
_entity_poly.pdbx_seq_one_letter_code
_entity_poly.pdbx_strand_id
1 'polypeptide(L)'
;MSSQLDPQALAAFVDDSVFAQMSGKLGADASPKKNLFVAWMLEDYPNKATLQLEASQKDIHGLIRVEIRKAYGHTRVSRPLAQTIAAKTVKDLLAKFVPEARSGTPKLDENEMKRIAEAFTKGRYLGEAHLDLAQYLRDCWKAYTPTKYKAPCVAVVQSSGIGKSRMVRELAIEAQKSALNMK
;
A
#
# COMPACT_ATOMS: atom_id res chain seq x y z
N MET A 1 12.84 12.26 13.88
CA MET A 1 13.80 12.59 12.81
C MET A 1 13.91 11.37 11.93
N SER A 2 13.45 11.43 10.68
CA SER A 2 13.56 10.30 9.75
C SER A 2 15.01 10.26 9.29
N SER A 3 15.78 9.27 9.73
CA SER A 3 17.10 8.99 9.17
C SER A 3 16.89 8.69 7.69
N GLN A 4 17.31 9.62 6.82
CA GLN A 4 17.34 9.37 5.40
C GLN A 4 18.27 8.18 5.15
N LEU A 5 17.76 7.15 4.49
CA LEU A 5 18.56 6.01 4.07
C LEU A 5 19.58 6.50 3.04
N ASP A 6 20.84 6.10 3.19
CA ASP A 6 21.87 6.41 2.20
C ASP A 6 21.61 5.61 0.90
N PRO A 7 21.31 6.28 -0.23
CA PRO A 7 21.10 5.61 -1.51
C PRO A 7 22.28 4.76 -1.95
N GLN A 8 23.52 5.16 -1.65
CA GLN A 8 24.68 4.37 -2.05
C GLN A 8 24.75 3.05 -1.29
N ALA A 9 24.51 3.09 0.02
CA ALA A 9 24.42 1.88 0.85
C ALA A 9 23.28 0.95 0.41
N LEU A 10 22.14 1.52 0.00
CA LEU A 10 21.00 0.76 -0.52
C LEU A 10 21.35 0.09 -1.86
N ALA A 11 22.03 0.79 -2.77
CA ALA A 11 22.41 0.26 -4.09
C ALA A 11 23.42 -0.87 -3.96
N ALA A 12 24.46 -0.63 -3.16
CA ALA A 12 25.50 -1.62 -2.90
C ALA A 12 24.90 -2.92 -2.34
N PHE A 13 23.98 -2.81 -1.39
CA PHE A 13 23.33 -3.99 -0.81
C PHE A 13 22.49 -4.78 -1.83
N VAL A 14 21.72 -4.10 -2.68
CA VAL A 14 20.93 -4.79 -3.72
C VAL A 14 21.87 -5.51 -4.69
N ASP A 15 22.92 -4.84 -5.16
CA ASP A 15 23.90 -5.42 -6.07
C ASP A 15 24.64 -6.61 -5.46
N ASP A 16 25.03 -6.53 -4.17
CA ASP A 16 25.63 -7.64 -3.42
C ASP A 16 24.67 -8.82 -3.25
N SER A 17 23.42 -8.54 -2.86
CA SER A 17 22.39 -9.56 -2.65
C SER A 17 22.06 -10.31 -3.94
N VAL A 18 21.93 -9.58 -5.06
CA VAL A 18 21.68 -10.19 -6.38
C VAL A 18 22.90 -10.99 -6.81
N PHE A 19 24.11 -10.45 -6.69
CA PHE A 19 25.33 -11.14 -7.09
C PHE A 19 25.53 -12.46 -6.32
N ALA A 20 25.36 -12.45 -4.99
CA ALA A 20 25.47 -13.66 -4.17
C ALA A 20 24.47 -14.75 -4.62
N GLN A 21 23.22 -14.36 -4.88
CA GLN A 21 22.18 -15.30 -5.32
C GLN A 21 22.43 -15.83 -6.74
N MET A 22 22.87 -14.96 -7.65
CA MET A 22 23.20 -15.33 -9.02
C MET A 22 24.44 -16.20 -9.09
N SER A 23 25.44 -15.95 -8.26
CA SER A 23 26.66 -16.77 -8.18
C SER A 23 26.34 -18.20 -7.76
N GLY A 24 25.41 -18.39 -6.81
CA GLY A 24 24.92 -19.71 -6.44
C GLY A 24 24.08 -20.42 -7.52
N LYS A 25 23.61 -19.72 -8.56
CA LYS A 25 22.75 -20.27 -9.62
C LYS A 25 23.44 -20.43 -10.96
N LEU A 26 24.35 -19.53 -11.30
CA LEU A 26 25.07 -19.47 -12.57
C LEU A 26 26.58 -19.77 -12.43
N GLY A 27 27.11 -19.87 -11.21
CA GLY A 27 28.53 -20.15 -11.00
C GLY A 27 29.43 -19.07 -11.62
N ALA A 28 30.43 -19.49 -12.40
CA ALA A 28 31.38 -18.59 -13.07
C ALA A 28 30.70 -17.58 -14.01
N ASP A 29 29.53 -17.91 -14.56
CA ASP A 29 28.77 -17.05 -15.48
C ASP A 29 28.10 -15.86 -14.79
N ALA A 30 28.06 -15.84 -13.46
CA ALA A 30 27.65 -14.67 -12.70
C ALA A 30 28.75 -13.59 -12.59
N SER A 31 29.99 -13.94 -12.93
CA SER A 31 31.14 -13.04 -12.88
C SER A 31 31.29 -12.26 -14.19
N PRO A 32 31.62 -10.96 -14.16
CA PRO A 32 31.85 -10.12 -12.97
C PRO A 32 30.54 -9.59 -12.36
N LYS A 33 30.59 -9.22 -11.07
CA LYS A 33 29.50 -8.54 -10.36
C LYS A 33 28.98 -7.37 -11.20
N LYS A 34 27.65 -7.36 -11.40
CA LYS A 34 26.96 -6.29 -12.14
C LYS A 34 26.51 -5.22 -11.14
N ASN A 35 26.84 -3.97 -11.41
CA ASN A 35 26.39 -2.82 -10.63
C ASN A 35 25.05 -2.34 -11.21
N LEU A 36 23.97 -3.02 -10.85
CA LEU A 36 22.64 -2.82 -11.44
C LEU A 36 21.96 -1.56 -10.89
N PHE A 37 22.20 -1.26 -9.61
CA PHE A 37 21.42 -0.26 -8.87
C PHE A 37 22.16 1.05 -8.59
N VAL A 38 23.49 1.06 -8.67
CA VAL A 38 24.30 2.28 -8.45
C VAL A 38 23.98 3.37 -9.47
N ALA A 39 23.84 3.03 -10.76
CA ALA A 39 23.55 4.01 -11.81
C ALA A 39 22.12 4.59 -11.67
N TRP A 40 21.13 3.73 -11.44
CA TRP A 40 19.72 4.14 -11.38
C TRP A 40 19.37 4.93 -10.11
N MET A 41 19.90 4.53 -8.94
CA MET A 41 19.64 5.29 -7.71
C MET A 41 20.41 6.61 -7.63
N LEU A 42 21.40 6.87 -8.47
CA LEU A 42 21.99 8.21 -8.54
C LEU A 42 21.17 9.15 -9.44
N GLU A 43 20.44 8.63 -10.43
CA GLU A 43 19.60 9.42 -11.35
C GLU A 43 18.17 9.66 -10.84
N ASP A 44 17.50 8.66 -10.26
CA ASP A 44 16.06 8.71 -9.92
C ASP A 44 15.75 8.93 -8.42
N TYR A 45 16.72 8.71 -7.52
CA TYR A 45 16.54 8.78 -6.07
C TYR A 45 16.41 10.21 -5.49
N PRO A 46 17.14 11.25 -5.97
CA PRO A 46 16.99 12.59 -5.40
C PRO A 46 15.59 13.18 -5.60
N ASN A 47 14.87 12.76 -6.65
CA ASN A 47 13.51 13.23 -6.96
C ASN A 47 12.41 12.46 -6.19
N LYS A 48 12.74 11.36 -5.51
CA LYS A 48 11.83 10.57 -4.69
C LYS A 48 12.32 10.56 -3.25
N ALA A 49 12.35 11.75 -2.64
CA ALA A 49 12.87 12.05 -1.30
C ALA A 49 12.19 11.31 -0.13
N THR A 50 11.42 10.25 -0.37
CA THR A 50 10.84 9.38 0.64
C THR A 50 10.33 8.11 -0.03
N LEU A 51 11.22 7.27 -0.55
CA LEU A 51 10.89 5.85 -0.65
C LEU A 51 10.66 5.34 0.78
N GLN A 52 9.41 5.38 1.24
CA GLN A 52 8.98 4.45 2.26
C GLN A 52 9.20 3.07 1.64
N LEU A 53 10.31 2.43 2.01
CA LEU A 53 10.74 1.14 1.45
C LEU A 53 9.60 0.12 1.50
N GLU A 54 8.77 0.21 2.55
CA GLU A 54 7.53 -0.54 2.74
C GLU A 54 6.44 -0.24 1.70
N ALA A 55 6.18 1.03 1.40
CA ALA A 55 5.16 1.43 0.42
C ALA A 55 5.57 1.14 -1.03
N SER A 56 6.87 1.01 -1.27
CA SER A 56 7.45 0.95 -2.62
C SER A 56 7.97 -0.44 -3.01
N GLN A 57 7.67 -1.46 -2.21
CA GLN A 57 8.15 -2.84 -2.40
C GLN A 57 7.81 -3.39 -3.79
N LYS A 58 6.60 -3.12 -4.30
CA LYS A 58 6.16 -3.60 -5.62
C LYS A 58 6.98 -2.98 -6.75
N ASP A 59 7.29 -1.69 -6.63
CA ASP A 59 8.05 -0.97 -7.65
C ASP A 59 9.52 -1.42 -7.64
N ILE A 60 10.12 -1.51 -6.45
CA ILE A 60 11.49 -2.02 -6.27
C ILE A 60 11.60 -3.46 -6.76
N HIS A 61 10.61 -4.32 -6.46
CA HIS A 61 10.55 -5.70 -6.95
C HIS A 61 10.49 -5.77 -8.48
N GLY A 62 9.61 -4.96 -9.09
CA GLY A 62 9.47 -4.87 -10.54
C GLY A 62 10.78 -4.47 -11.22
N LEU A 63 11.48 -3.50 -10.65
CA LEU A 63 12.76 -2.99 -11.14
C LEU A 63 13.88 -4.03 -11.02
N ILE A 64 14.09 -4.63 -9.84
CA ILE A 64 15.12 -5.68 -9.66
C ILE A 64 14.92 -6.81 -10.65
N ARG A 65 13.68 -7.23 -10.89
CA ARG A 65 13.38 -8.27 -11.88
C ARG A 65 13.81 -7.88 -13.30
N VAL A 66 13.58 -6.63 -13.71
CA VAL A 66 13.92 -6.15 -15.05
C VAL A 66 15.44 -6.07 -15.20
N GLU A 67 16.13 -5.47 -14.24
CA GLU A 67 17.58 -5.23 -14.32
C GLU A 67 18.39 -6.52 -14.24
N ILE A 68 17.97 -7.51 -13.43
CA ILE A 68 18.58 -8.85 -13.44
C ILE A 68 18.56 -9.44 -14.85
N ARG A 69 17.40 -9.38 -15.53
CA ARG A 69 17.28 -10.01 -16.86
C ARG A 69 18.02 -9.24 -17.95
N LYS A 70 18.14 -7.92 -17.83
CA LYS A 70 18.97 -7.11 -18.75
C LYS A 70 20.45 -7.46 -18.58
N ALA A 71 20.95 -7.47 -17.34
CA ALA A 71 22.38 -7.60 -17.09
C ALA A 71 22.94 -9.02 -17.21
N TYR A 72 22.12 -10.03 -16.90
CA TYR A 72 22.50 -11.44 -17.02
C TYR A 72 21.92 -12.12 -18.28
N GLY A 73 21.12 -11.40 -19.06
CA GLY A 73 20.56 -11.85 -20.34
C GLY A 73 19.21 -12.55 -20.21
N HIS A 74 18.26 -12.14 -21.06
CA HIS A 74 16.87 -12.62 -21.04
C HIS A 74 16.71 -14.11 -21.36
N THR A 75 17.67 -14.70 -22.08
CA THR A 75 17.72 -16.13 -22.47
C THR A 75 18.31 -17.01 -21.37
N ARG A 76 19.20 -16.47 -20.54
CA ARG A 76 19.88 -17.18 -19.46
C ARG A 76 19.11 -17.11 -18.16
N VAL A 77 18.48 -15.96 -17.89
CA VAL A 77 17.67 -15.76 -16.70
C VAL A 77 16.19 -15.78 -17.05
N SER A 78 15.55 -16.88 -16.67
CA SER A 78 14.11 -17.04 -16.78
C SER A 78 13.37 -15.99 -15.92
N ARG A 79 12.18 -15.61 -16.36
CA ARG A 79 11.32 -14.67 -15.62
C ARG A 79 11.03 -15.16 -14.18
N PRO A 80 10.74 -16.45 -13.94
CA PRO A 80 10.57 -16.97 -12.57
C PRO A 80 11.82 -16.83 -11.71
N LEU A 81 13.00 -17.14 -12.24
CA LEU A 81 14.26 -17.02 -11.49
C LEU A 81 14.54 -15.58 -11.07
N ALA A 82 14.40 -14.63 -11.99
CA ALA A 82 14.55 -13.20 -11.69
C ALA A 82 13.50 -12.72 -10.66
N GLN A 83 12.28 -13.24 -10.71
CA GLN A 83 11.22 -12.90 -9.76
C GLN A 83 11.50 -13.42 -8.35
N THR A 84 12.02 -14.65 -8.22
CA THR A 84 12.42 -15.23 -6.94
C THR A 84 13.57 -14.46 -6.31
N ILE A 85 14.59 -14.12 -7.10
CA ILE A 85 15.75 -13.35 -6.62
C ILE A 85 15.32 -11.94 -6.22
N ALA A 86 14.50 -11.26 -7.03
CA ALA A 86 13.96 -9.95 -6.69
C ALA A 86 13.15 -9.96 -5.40
N ALA A 87 12.30 -10.98 -5.19
CA ALA A 87 11.49 -11.09 -3.97
C ALA A 87 12.36 -11.29 -2.73
N LYS A 88 13.39 -12.14 -2.83
CA LYS A 88 14.33 -12.36 -1.73
C LYS A 88 15.15 -11.12 -1.43
N THR A 89 15.68 -10.43 -2.46
CA THR A 89 16.45 -9.21 -2.27
C THR A 89 15.62 -8.09 -1.63
N VAL A 90 14.36 -7.90 -2.03
CA VAL A 90 13.46 -6.92 -1.35
C VAL A 90 13.24 -7.30 0.12
N LYS A 91 13.03 -8.59 0.41
CA LYS A 91 12.87 -9.06 1.80
C LYS A 91 14.12 -8.78 2.64
N ASP A 92 15.30 -9.08 2.12
CA ASP A 92 16.56 -8.87 2.83
C ASP A 92 16.87 -7.36 2.98
N LEU A 93 16.48 -6.55 2.00
CA LEU A 93 16.59 -5.08 2.03
C LEU A 93 15.74 -4.48 3.15
N LEU A 94 14.49 -4.93 3.26
CA LEU A 94 13.58 -4.53 4.33
C LEU A 94 14.13 -4.95 5.69
N ALA A 95 14.58 -6.20 5.84
CA ALA A 95 15.15 -6.68 7.10
C ALA A 95 16.39 -5.89 7.55
N LYS A 96 17.21 -5.41 6.60
CA LYS A 96 18.43 -4.65 6.92
C LYS A 96 18.19 -3.17 7.20
N PHE A 97 17.30 -2.53 6.44
CA PHE A 97 17.16 -1.06 6.43
C PHE A 97 15.85 -0.54 7.01
N VAL A 98 14.88 -1.42 7.25
CA VAL A 98 13.69 -1.08 8.04
C VAL A 98 13.90 -1.69 9.43
N PRO A 99 14.08 -0.85 10.48
CA PRO A 99 14.12 -1.35 11.85
C PRO A 99 12.89 -2.22 12.11
N GLU A 100 13.03 -3.37 12.76
CA GLU A 100 11.92 -4.28 13.13
C GLU A 100 10.79 -3.61 13.95
N ALA A 101 10.90 -2.33 14.28
CA ALA A 101 9.83 -1.50 14.79
C ALA A 101 8.90 -1.00 13.66
N ARG A 102 8.13 -1.90 13.02
CA ARG A 102 6.85 -1.61 12.32
C ARG A 102 6.11 -2.83 11.75
N SER A 103 6.56 -4.05 12.00
CA SER A 103 5.82 -5.27 11.60
C SER A 103 4.60 -5.58 12.48
N GLY A 104 4.41 -4.85 13.59
CA GLY A 104 3.09 -4.73 14.18
C GLY A 104 2.33 -3.63 13.45
N THR A 105 1.11 -3.89 13.00
CA THR A 105 0.03 -2.90 13.22
C THR A 105 0.33 -2.23 14.55
N PRO A 106 0.45 -0.89 14.67
CA PRO A 106 0.57 -0.29 15.98
C PRO A 106 -0.55 -0.90 16.79
N LYS A 107 -0.20 -1.71 17.80
CA LYS A 107 -1.18 -2.15 18.77
C LYS A 107 -1.48 -0.85 19.48
N LEU A 108 -2.46 -0.14 18.95
CA LEU A 108 -3.07 1.00 19.60
C LEU A 108 -3.33 0.48 21.00
N ASP A 109 -2.68 1.11 21.97
CA ASP A 109 -2.92 0.70 23.34
C ASP A 109 -4.43 0.88 23.63
N GLU A 110 -4.94 0.19 24.64
CA GLU A 110 -6.38 0.20 24.92
C GLU A 110 -6.94 1.63 25.09
N ASN A 111 -6.11 2.55 25.57
CA ASN A 111 -6.44 3.95 25.74
C ASN A 111 -6.47 4.70 24.40
N GLU A 112 -5.54 4.43 23.48
CA GLU A 112 -5.55 4.96 22.11
C GLU A 112 -6.74 4.43 21.30
N MET A 113 -7.04 3.13 21.40
CA MET A 113 -8.25 2.54 20.81
C MET A 113 -9.51 3.23 21.33
N LYS A 114 -9.59 3.45 22.65
CA LYS A 114 -10.70 4.15 23.29
C LYS A 114 -10.81 5.60 22.77
N ARG A 115 -9.70 6.33 22.69
CA ARG A 115 -9.66 7.70 22.16
C ARG A 115 -10.10 7.78 20.70
N ILE A 116 -9.67 6.85 19.86
CA ILE A 116 -10.08 6.78 18.45
C ILE A 116 -11.57 6.44 18.34
N ALA A 117 -12.05 5.48 19.13
CA ALA A 117 -13.46 5.14 19.18
C ALA A 117 -14.31 6.33 19.64
N GLU A 118 -13.86 7.08 20.64
CA GLU A 118 -14.52 8.31 21.10
C GLU A 118 -14.50 9.41 20.05
N ALA A 119 -13.37 9.67 19.39
CA ALA A 119 -13.29 10.63 18.29
C ALA A 119 -14.24 10.23 17.14
N PHE A 120 -14.30 8.95 16.81
CA PHE A 120 -15.18 8.41 15.77
C PHE A 120 -16.67 8.45 16.16
N THR A 121 -17.01 8.32 17.45
CA THR A 121 -18.41 8.23 17.90
C THR A 121 -18.98 9.54 18.40
N LYS A 122 -18.21 10.31 19.18
CA LYS A 122 -18.60 11.54 19.86
C LYS A 122 -18.12 12.80 19.14
N GLY A 123 -17.02 12.72 18.39
CA GLY A 123 -16.51 13.88 17.64
C GLY A 123 -17.54 14.41 16.65
N ARG A 124 -17.65 15.72 16.47
CA ARG A 124 -18.58 16.32 15.49
C ARG A 124 -18.12 15.98 14.07
N TYR A 125 -19.01 15.44 13.24
CA TYR A 125 -18.73 15.28 11.82
C TYR A 125 -18.83 16.65 11.12
N LEU A 126 -17.77 17.04 10.41
CA LEU A 126 -17.66 18.33 9.73
C LEU A 126 -17.82 18.16 8.21
N GLY A 127 -18.87 17.47 7.77
CA GLY A 127 -19.14 17.26 6.35
C GLY A 127 -20.61 16.96 6.07
N GLU A 128 -21.01 17.20 4.83
CA GLU A 128 -22.40 17.07 4.38
C GLU A 128 -22.61 15.90 3.41
N ALA A 129 -21.56 15.14 3.08
CA ALA A 129 -21.62 14.02 2.13
C ALA A 129 -22.66 12.93 2.50
N HIS A 130 -22.98 12.80 3.79
CA HIS A 130 -24.03 11.90 4.25
C HIS A 130 -25.44 12.36 3.83
N LEU A 131 -25.67 13.67 3.68
CA LEU A 131 -26.92 14.25 3.19
C LEU A 131 -27.09 14.01 1.69
N ASP A 132 -26.02 14.20 0.91
CA ASP A 132 -26.00 13.93 -0.53
C ASP A 132 -26.27 12.44 -0.80
N LEU A 133 -25.61 11.56 -0.06
CA LEU A 133 -25.85 10.12 -0.14
C LEU A 133 -27.28 9.76 0.27
N ALA A 134 -27.83 10.39 1.31
CA ALA A 134 -29.22 10.18 1.72
C ALA A 134 -30.19 10.57 0.60
N GLN A 135 -29.95 11.71 -0.05
CA GLN A 135 -30.77 12.18 -1.16
C GLN A 135 -30.71 11.22 -2.35
N TYR A 136 -29.51 10.79 -2.73
CA TYR A 136 -29.31 9.81 -3.79
C TYR A 136 -30.05 8.49 -3.52
N LEU A 137 -30.00 7.99 -2.29
CA LEU A 137 -30.73 6.77 -1.90
C LEU A 137 -32.26 6.96 -1.97
N ARG A 138 -32.77 8.12 -1.57
CA ARG A 138 -34.20 8.44 -1.71
C ARG A 138 -34.65 8.44 -3.16
N ASP A 139 -33.83 9.00 -4.05
CA ASP A 139 -34.16 9.04 -5.48
C ASP A 139 -34.06 7.65 -6.13
N CYS A 140 -33.07 6.84 -5.73
CA CYS A 140 -33.02 5.42 -6.07
C CYS A 140 -34.28 4.68 -5.62
N TRP A 141 -34.77 4.95 -4.41
CA TRP A 141 -35.97 4.32 -3.87
C TRP A 141 -37.24 4.72 -4.64
N LYS A 142 -37.38 5.99 -5.05
CA LYS A 142 -38.51 6.44 -5.89
C LYS A 142 -38.53 5.77 -7.25
N ALA A 143 -37.36 5.55 -7.84
CA ALA A 143 -37.22 4.85 -9.13
C ALA A 143 -37.37 3.32 -9.00
N TYR A 144 -37.26 2.79 -7.79
CA TYR A 144 -37.27 1.36 -7.54
C TYR A 144 -38.68 0.77 -7.70
N THR A 145 -38.84 -0.12 -8.67
CA THR A 145 -40.05 -0.91 -8.85
C THR A 145 -39.80 -2.35 -8.39
N PRO A 146 -40.50 -2.84 -7.35
CA PRO A 146 -40.26 -4.16 -6.78
C PRO A 146 -40.85 -5.26 -7.66
N THR A 147 -40.10 -5.68 -8.68
CA THR A 147 -40.48 -6.80 -9.55
C THR A 147 -39.67 -8.06 -9.25
N LYS A 148 -38.36 -7.91 -9.05
CA LYS A 148 -37.41 -9.04 -8.92
C LYS A 148 -36.44 -8.93 -7.75
N TYR A 149 -36.12 -7.73 -7.30
CA TYR A 149 -35.15 -7.50 -6.23
C TYR A 149 -35.86 -7.22 -4.90
N LYS A 150 -35.13 -7.28 -3.78
CA LYS A 150 -35.69 -6.98 -2.46
C LYS A 150 -35.55 -5.51 -2.08
N ALA A 151 -34.46 -4.88 -2.49
CA ALA A 151 -34.17 -3.47 -2.23
C ALA A 151 -33.07 -2.95 -3.17
N PRO A 152 -33.00 -1.63 -3.41
CA PRO A 152 -31.84 -1.01 -4.04
C PRO A 152 -30.60 -1.11 -3.12
N CYS A 153 -29.46 -1.47 -3.70
CA CYS A 153 -28.17 -1.53 -3.00
C CYS A 153 -27.21 -0.50 -3.62
N VAL A 154 -26.47 0.24 -2.79
CA VAL A 154 -25.45 1.20 -3.24
C VAL A 154 -24.10 0.87 -2.63
N ALA A 155 -23.07 0.74 -3.46
CA ALA A 155 -21.69 0.57 -3.02
C ALA A 155 -20.99 1.93 -2.94
N VAL A 156 -20.37 2.23 -1.79
CA VAL A 156 -19.55 3.44 -1.62
C VAL A 156 -18.08 3.10 -1.84
N VAL A 157 -17.50 3.62 -2.90
CA VAL A 157 -16.08 3.41 -3.25
C VAL A 157 -15.33 4.73 -3.13
N GLN A 158 -14.33 4.79 -2.25
CA GLN A 158 -13.42 5.93 -2.09
C GLN A 158 -12.05 5.47 -1.57
N SER A 159 -11.04 6.30 -1.75
CA SER A 159 -9.68 6.11 -1.19
C SER A 159 -9.69 5.93 0.34
N SER A 160 -8.63 5.30 0.86
CA SER A 160 -8.45 5.15 2.32
C SER A 160 -8.30 6.52 3.00
N GLY A 161 -8.74 6.64 4.26
CA GLY A 161 -8.60 7.88 5.06
C GLY A 161 -9.64 8.99 4.79
N ILE A 162 -10.50 8.88 3.77
CA ILE A 162 -11.45 9.94 3.38
C ILE A 162 -12.76 9.93 4.21
N GLY A 163 -12.88 9.06 5.21
CA GLY A 163 -14.02 9.10 6.15
C GLY A 163 -15.27 8.33 5.73
N LYS A 164 -15.17 7.37 4.80
CA LYS A 164 -16.28 6.48 4.37
C LYS A 164 -17.14 5.94 5.53
N SER A 165 -16.49 5.32 6.53
CA SER A 165 -17.19 4.73 7.67
C SER A 165 -17.95 5.77 8.49
N ARG A 166 -17.42 7.00 8.57
CA ARG A 166 -18.06 8.10 9.28
C ARG A 166 -19.29 8.60 8.54
N MET A 167 -19.18 8.82 7.23
CA MET A 167 -20.31 9.21 6.38
C MET A 167 -21.47 8.20 6.48
N VAL A 168 -21.18 6.89 6.39
CA VAL A 168 -22.20 5.83 6.52
C VAL A 168 -22.85 5.84 7.91
N ARG A 169 -22.07 6.10 8.97
CA ARG A 169 -22.62 6.23 10.33
C ARG A 169 -23.55 7.42 10.47
N GLU A 170 -23.18 8.59 9.97
CA GLU A 170 -24.05 9.79 10.04
C GLU A 170 -25.34 9.58 9.23
N LEU A 171 -25.26 8.93 8.06
CA LEU A 171 -26.45 8.54 7.29
C LEU A 171 -27.38 7.64 8.12
N ALA A 172 -26.84 6.64 8.82
CA ALA A 172 -27.63 5.75 9.66
C ALA A 172 -28.29 6.48 10.84
N ILE A 173 -27.57 7.41 11.49
CA ILE A 173 -28.11 8.26 12.56
C ILE A 173 -29.25 9.13 12.03
N GLU A 174 -29.07 9.75 10.87
CA GLU A 174 -30.08 10.62 10.27
C GLU A 174 -31.35 9.86 9.85
N ALA A 175 -31.18 8.66 9.30
CA ALA A 175 -32.29 7.75 9.00
C ALA A 175 -33.06 7.35 10.26
N GLN A 176 -32.37 7.08 11.38
CA GLN A 176 -33.00 6.77 12.66
C GLN A 176 -33.78 7.96 13.24
N LYS A 177 -33.21 9.17 13.20
CA LYS A 177 -33.92 10.39 13.62
C LYS A 177 -35.18 10.62 12.80
N SER A 178 -35.08 10.47 11.48
CA SER A 178 -36.22 10.61 10.57
C SER A 178 -37.32 9.60 10.89
N ALA A 179 -36.96 8.35 11.17
CA ALA A 179 -37.94 7.32 11.56
C ALA A 179 -38.60 7.59 12.93
N LEU A 180 -37.89 8.21 13.87
CA LEU A 180 -38.42 8.59 15.18
C LEU A 180 -39.34 9.82 15.11
N ASN A 181 -39.05 10.76 14.21
CA ASN A 181 -39.86 11.97 13.97
C ASN A 181 -41.10 11.72 13.08
N MET A 182 -41.23 10.53 12.50
CA MET A 182 -42.39 10.09 11.73
C MET A 182 -43.45 9.36 12.58
N LYS A 183 -43.33 9.39 13.91
CA LYS A 183 -44.31 8.83 14.87
C LYS A 183 -45.18 9.91 15.48
#